data_AF-A0AB38FE04-F1
#
_entry.id   AF-A0AB38FE04-F1
#
_cell.length_a   1.000
_cell.length_b   1.000
_cell.length_c   1.000
_cell.angle_alpha   90.00
_cell.angle_beta   90.00
_cell.angle_gamma   90.00
#
_symmetry.space_group_name_H-M   'P 1'
#
loop_
_entity.id
_entity.type
_entity.pdbx_description
1 polymer ?
#
loop_
_entity_poly.entity_id
_entity_poly.type
_entity_poly.pdbx_seq_one_letter_code
_entity_poly.pdbx_strand_id
1 'polypeptide(L)' 'MSDDPNPATAFAAVVALRRQADQLERDAVAHALSAGWTWADIGQALGVSGQAAHKRLGPGRSSDKKTRGTR' A
#
# COMPACT_ATOMS: atom_id res chain seq x y z
N MET A 1 -32.10 8.42 19.07
CA MET A 1 -32.08 8.68 17.62
C MET A 1 -30.73 8.21 17.13
N SER A 2 -30.67 7.09 16.42
CA SER A 2 -29.41 6.54 15.93
C SER A 2 -28.88 7.45 14.82
N ASP A 3 -27.85 8.22 15.13
CA ASP A 3 -27.08 8.98 14.14
C ASP A 3 -26.07 8.02 13.48
N ASP A 4 -26.61 7.00 12.81
CA ASP A 4 -25.78 6.14 11.98
C ASP A 4 -25.53 6.89 10.68
N PRO A 5 -24.26 7.19 10.33
CA PRO A 5 -23.95 7.89 9.10
C PRO A 5 -24.54 7.12 7.92
N ASN A 6 -25.14 7.82 6.96
CA ASN A 6 -25.63 7.23 5.71
C ASN A 6 -24.61 6.19 5.21
N PRO A 7 -25.01 4.94 4.90
CA PRO A 7 -24.09 3.88 4.52
C PRO A 7 -23.06 4.30 3.46
N ALA A 8 -23.43 5.15 2.51
CA ALA A 8 -22.51 5.70 1.53
C ALA A 8 -21.35 6.52 2.16
N THR A 9 -21.65 7.34 3.17
CA THR A 9 -20.64 8.12 3.91
C THR A 9 -19.74 7.22 4.74
N ALA A 10 -20.32 6.21 5.41
CA ALA A 10 -19.56 5.22 6.16
C ALA A 10 -18.57 4.47 5.25
N PHE A 11 -19.02 3.98 4.08
CA PHE A 11 -18.14 3.31 3.14
C PHE A 11 -17.10 4.23 2.51
N ALA A 12 -17.43 5.51 2.27
CA ALA A 12 -16.44 6.49 1.81
C ALA A 12 -15.30 6.68 2.84
N ALA A 13 -15.63 6.76 4.13
CA ALA A 13 -14.65 6.82 5.20
C ALA A 13 -13.79 5.53 5.26
N VAL A 14 -14.39 4.35 5.12
CA VAL A 14 -13.65 3.07 5.05
C VAL A 14 -12.69 3.05 3.86
N VAL A 15 -13.11 3.54 2.69
CA VAL A 15 -12.23 3.64 1.50
C VAL A 15 -11.08 4.60 1.75
N ALA A 16 -11.33 5.75 2.37
CA ALA A 16 -10.29 6.71 2.73
C ALA A 16 -9.26 6.10 3.69
N LEU A 17 -9.73 5.39 4.72
CA LEU A 17 -8.85 4.73 5.69
C LEU A 17 -8.01 3.63 5.05
N ARG A 18 -8.58 2.82 4.13
CA ARG A 18 -7.81 1.82 3.39
C ARG A 18 -6.70 2.45 2.56
N ARG A 19 -6.98 3.54 1.85
CA ARG A 19 -5.95 4.27 1.08
C ARG A 19 -4.85 4.83 1.98
N GLN A 20 -5.21 5.35 3.15
CA GLN A 20 -4.24 5.83 4.13
C GLN A 20 -3.39 4.69 4.68
N ALA A 21 -4.00 3.55 5.02
CA ALA A 21 -3.28 2.36 5.45
C ALA A 21 -2.30 1.86 4.37
N ASP A 22 -2.72 1.81 3.11
CA ASP A 22 -1.85 1.43 1.99
C ASP A 22 -0.65 2.38 1.85
N GLN A 23 -0.82 3.68 2.12
CA GLN A 23 0.28 4.64 2.08
C GLN A 23 1.25 4.41 3.24
N LEU A 24 0.74 4.24 4.47
CA LEU A 24 1.55 3.94 5.64
C LEU A 24 2.33 2.63 5.48
N GLU A 25 1.72 1.59 4.90
CA GLU A 25 2.39 0.33 4.62
C GLU A 25 3.56 0.52 3.64
N ARG A 26 3.38 1.31 2.57
CA ARG A 26 4.46 1.65 1.62
C ARG A 26 5.59 2.45 2.26
N ASP A 27 5.26 3.45 3.06
CA ASP A 27 6.26 4.29 3.73
C ASP A 27 7.08 3.47 4.75
N ALA A 28 6.41 2.58 5.50
CA ALA A 28 7.06 1.66 6.42
C ALA A 28 7.99 0.68 5.69
N VAL A 29 7.57 0.13 4.54
CA VAL A 29 8.42 -0.72 3.70
C VAL A 29 9.64 0.04 3.19
N ALA A 30 9.46 1.27 2.69
CA ALA A 30 10.57 2.09 2.21
C ALA A 30 11.59 2.36 3.33
N HIS A 31 11.11 2.71 4.53
CA HIS A 31 11.95 2.90 5.69
C HIS A 31 12.69 1.61 6.08
N ALA A 32 12.00 0.47 6.15
CA ALA A 32 12.61 -0.82 6.49
C ALA A 32 13.71 -1.21 5.49
N LEU A 33 13.45 -1.05 4.18
CA LEU A 33 14.45 -1.29 3.14
C LEU A 33 15.66 -0.37 3.30
N SER A 34 15.45 0.91 3.62
CA SER A 34 16.56 1.85 3.88
C SER A 34 17.36 1.50 5.14
N ALA A 35 16.72 0.84 6.11
CA ALA A 35 17.35 0.30 7.30
C ALA A 35 18.01 -1.08 7.08
N GLY A 36 18.04 -1.57 5.84
CA GLY A 36 18.71 -2.84 5.47
C GLY A 36 17.88 -4.10 5.71
N TRP A 37 16.57 -3.97 5.98
CA TRP A 37 15.70 -5.15 6.12
C TRP A 37 15.53 -5.87 4.79
N THR A 38 15.40 -7.19 4.84
CA THR A 38 15.06 -7.99 3.67
C THR A 38 13.54 -8.06 3.47
N TRP A 39 13.10 -8.44 2.27
CA TRP A 39 11.69 -8.74 2.01
C TRP A 39 11.14 -9.86 2.90
N ALA A 40 11.98 -10.78 3.37
CA ALA A 40 11.56 -11.82 4.30
C ALA A 40 11.22 -11.23 5.68
N ASP A 41 12.06 -10.33 6.20
CA ASP A 41 11.83 -9.64 7.48
C ASP A 41 10.57 -8.77 7.41
N ILE A 42 10.39 -8.05 6.31
CA ILE A 42 9.20 -7.23 6.04
C ILE A 42 7.94 -8.11 5.96
N GLY A 43 8.01 -9.23 5.24
CA GLY A 43 6.90 -10.18 5.16
C GLY A 43 6.51 -10.71 6.54
N GLN A 44 7.49 -11.12 7.34
CA GLN A 44 7.28 -11.59 8.70
C GLN A 44 6.59 -10.53 9.57
N ALA A 45 7.03 -9.27 9.50
CA ALA A 45 6.42 -8.17 10.24
C ALA A 45 4.97 -7.87 9.79
N LEU A 46 4.67 -8.06 8.50
CA LEU A 46 3.34 -7.86 7.93
C LEU A 46 2.43 -9.11 8.01
N GLY A 47 2.92 -10.22 8.57
CA GLY A 47 2.17 -11.48 8.67
C GLY A 47 1.91 -12.17 7.32
N VAL A 48 2.76 -11.91 6.32
CA VAL A 48 2.67 -12.51 4.98
C VAL A 48 4.02 -13.10 4.57
N SER A 49 4.07 -13.86 3.48
CA SER A 49 5.37 -14.28 2.94
C SER A 49 6.13 -13.08 2.37
N GLY A 50 7.47 -13.11 2.41
CA GLY A 50 8.29 -12.05 1.82
C GLY A 50 8.04 -11.86 0.32
N GLN A 51 7.73 -12.94 -0.41
CA GLN A 51 7.33 -12.86 -1.82
C GLN A 51 5.98 -12.14 -1.98
N ALA A 52 5.01 -12.38 -1.10
CA ALA A 52 3.71 -11.69 -1.12
C ALA A 52 3.88 -10.21 -0.81
N ALA A 53 4.72 -9.85 0.18
CA ALA A 53 5.07 -8.47 0.47
C ALA A 53 5.72 -7.79 -0.75
N HIS A 54 6.74 -8.41 -1.34
CA HIS A 54 7.41 -7.87 -2.53
C HIS A 54 6.46 -7.69 -3.72
N LYS A 55 5.56 -8.66 -3.97
CA LYS A 55 4.58 -8.55 -5.04
C LYS A 55 3.56 -7.42 -4.82
N ARG A 56 3.17 -7.17 -3.56
CA ARG A 56 2.17 -6.15 -3.19
C ARG A 56 2.75 -4.74 -3.08
N LEU A 57 3.95 -4.63 -2.51
CA LEU A 57 4.52 -3.37 -2.01
C LEU A 57 5.86 -3.02 -2.68
N GLY A 58 6.46 -3.97 -3.41
CA GLY A 58 7.63 -3.71 -4.23
C GLY A 58 7.31 -2.76 -5.39
N PRO A 59 8.35 -2.14 -5.98
CA PRO A 59 8.17 -1.29 -7.14
C PRO A 59 7.46 -2.08 -8.23
N GLY A 60 6.26 -1.64 -8.60
CA GLY A 60 5.48 -2.29 -9.63
C GLY A 60 6.30 -2.38 -10.92
N ARG A 61 6.15 -3.47 -11.68
CA ARG A 61 6.78 -3.65 -13.00
C ARG A 61 6.26 -2.65 -14.07
N SER A 62 5.91 -1.43 -13.69
CA SER A 62 5.27 -0.42 -14.52
C SER A 62 6.07 0.88 -14.46
N SER A 63 7.23 0.84 -15.12
CA SER A 63 7.90 2.02 -15.67
C SER A 63 8.05 1.86 -17.18
N ASP A 64 7.01 1.36 -17.86
CA ASP A 64 6.89 1.32 -19.32
C ASP A 64 5.51 1.83 -19.73
N LYS A 65 5.32 3.16 -19.67
CA LYS A 65 4.34 3.98 -20.43
C LYS A 65 4.21 5.39 -19.83
N LYS A 66 5.29 6.19 -19.89
CA LYS A 66 5.15 7.66 -19.90
C LYS A 66 6.25 8.36 -20.70
N THR A 67 6.63 7.78 -21.85
CA THR A 67 7.57 8.41 -22.79
C THR A 67 7.21 8.18 -24.26
N ARG A 68 5.91 8.12 -24.61
CA ARG A 68 5.52 8.12 -26.02
C ARG A 68 4.28 8.99 -26.21
N GLY A 69 4.48 10.15 -26.83
CA GLY A 69 3.41 11.06 -27.19
C GLY A 69 3.70 12.56 -27.02
N THR A 70 4.94 13.00 -27.15
CA THR A 70 5.18 14.38 -27.62
C THR A 70 5.18 14.32 -29.14
N ARG A 71 4.06 14.68 -29.76
CA ARG A 71 3.96 15.24 -31.11
C ARG A 71 2.54 15.69 -31.38
#